data_AF-A0A7K7DST8-F1
#
_entry.id   AF-A0A7K7DST8-F1
#
_cell.length_a   1.000
_cell.length_b   1.000
_cell.length_c   1.000
_cell.angle_alpha   90.00
_cell.angle_beta   90.00
_cell.angle_gamma   90.00
#
_symmetry.space_group_name_H-M   'P 1'
#
loop_
_entity.id
_entity.type
_entity.pdbx_description
1 polymer ?
#
loop_
_entity_poly.entity_id
_entity_poly.type
_entity_poly.pdbx_seq_one_letter_code
_entity_poly.pdbx_strand_id
1 'polypeptide(L)'
;VLAVQVMCVQIKCFHEIITIGYNVYHSYDLPWFRTLSWYFLLCVNYFFYGETVTDYFFTLVQREEPLRILSKYHRFISFALYLTGFCMFVLSLVKKHYRLQFYMFGWTHVTLLIVVTQSHLIIHNLFEGMIWFIVPISCVICNDIMAYMFGFFFGRTPLIKLSPKKTWEGFIGGFFSTVLFGLLLSYVMSGYRCFTCPVEFNNDTNSFTVDCEPSELFQLQEYNIPVLLHSVLGW
;
A
#
# COMPACT_ATOMS: atom_id res chain seq x y z
N VAL A 1 -0.24 -1.41 -15.16
CA VAL A 1 -1.09 -0.20 -14.97
C VAL A 1 -1.40 0.06 -13.50
N LEU A 2 -1.97 -0.90 -12.76
CA LEU A 2 -2.32 -0.72 -11.34
C LEU A 2 -1.13 -0.32 -10.45
N ALA A 3 0.05 -0.95 -10.61
CA ALA A 3 1.25 -0.56 -9.87
C ALA A 3 1.65 0.92 -10.09
N VAL A 4 1.49 1.43 -11.32
CA VAL A 4 1.76 2.84 -11.64
C VAL A 4 0.74 3.75 -10.94
N GLN A 5 -0.53 3.35 -10.89
CA GLN A 5 -1.56 4.11 -10.15
C GLN A 5 -1.24 4.16 -8.66
N VAL A 6 -0.82 3.05 -8.05
CA VAL A 6 -0.39 3.00 -6.64
C VAL A 6 0.79 3.96 -6.40
N MET A 7 1.81 3.95 -7.27
CA MET A 7 2.92 4.91 -7.19
C MET A 7 2.47 6.37 -7.35
N CYS A 8 1.54 6.66 -8.26
CA CYS A 8 0.99 8.01 -8.42
C CYS A 8 0.26 8.48 -7.15
N VAL A 9 -0.57 7.61 -6.56
CA VAL A 9 -1.28 7.91 -5.30
C VAL A 9 -0.29 8.14 -4.16
N GLN A 10 0.73 7.28 -4.04
CA GLN A 10 1.81 7.42 -3.06
C GLN A 10 2.50 8.79 -3.17
N ILE A 11 2.92 9.20 -4.38
CA ILE A 11 3.58 10.50 -4.61
C ILE A 11 2.65 11.67 -4.27
N LYS A 12 1.36 11.58 -4.65
CA LYS A 12 0.37 12.62 -4.34
C LYS A 12 0.10 12.75 -2.85
N CYS A 13 -0.05 11.63 -2.15
CA CYS A 13 -0.20 11.58 -0.70
C CYS A 13 1.01 12.19 0.02
N PHE A 14 2.22 11.81 -0.38
CA PHE A 14 3.44 12.40 0.18
C PHE A 14 3.51 13.91 -0.07
N HIS A 15 3.20 14.37 -1.28
CA HIS A 15 3.17 15.79 -1.61
C HIS A 15 2.18 16.57 -0.74
N GLU A 16 0.98 16.02 -0.48
CA GLU A 16 -0.01 16.64 0.39
C GLU A 16 0.48 16.73 1.83
N ILE A 17 1.02 15.64 2.38
CA ILE A 17 1.54 15.62 3.77
C ILE A 17 2.70 16.60 3.96
N ILE A 18 3.65 16.65 3.01
CA ILE A 18 4.77 17.61 3.08
C ILE A 18 4.28 19.04 2.92
N THR A 19 3.30 19.28 2.06
CA THR A 19 2.68 20.61 1.90
C THR A 19 1.99 21.06 3.18
N ILE A 20 1.27 20.17 3.87
CA ILE A 20 0.67 20.46 5.18
C ILE A 20 1.75 20.80 6.20
N GLY A 21 2.79 19.97 6.31
CA GLY A 21 3.92 20.24 7.20
C GLY A 21 4.58 21.58 6.89
N TYR A 22 4.81 21.89 5.62
CA TYR A 22 5.37 23.17 5.20
C TYR A 22 4.48 24.35 5.60
N ASN A 23 3.17 24.27 5.37
CA ASN A 23 2.24 25.35 5.72
C ASN A 23 2.20 25.64 7.23
N VAL A 24 2.30 24.61 8.07
CA VAL A 24 2.36 24.76 9.53
C VAL A 24 3.62 25.49 9.99
N TYR A 25 4.73 25.33 9.26
CA TYR A 25 6.03 25.88 9.64
C TYR A 25 6.56 26.96 8.70
N HIS A 26 5.69 27.47 7.83
CA HIS A 26 6.05 28.46 6.81
C HIS A 26 6.66 29.73 7.43
N SER A 27 6.22 30.11 8.63
CA SER A 27 6.67 31.28 9.37
C SER A 27 8.15 31.28 9.78
N TYR A 28 8.86 30.16 9.64
CA TYR A 28 10.25 30.01 10.07
C TYR A 28 11.28 30.12 8.93
N ASP A 29 10.84 30.36 7.68
CA ASP A 29 11.70 30.55 6.48
C ASP A 29 12.89 29.57 6.39
N LEU A 30 12.61 28.28 6.61
CA LEU A 30 13.65 27.27 6.61
C LEU A 30 14.10 26.95 5.17
N PRO A 31 15.40 27.05 4.88
CA PRO A 31 15.91 26.81 3.54
C PRO A 31 15.89 25.31 3.20
N TRP A 32 15.66 24.98 1.93
CA TRP A 32 15.80 23.63 1.34
C TRP A 32 14.91 22.50 1.88
N PHE A 33 14.00 22.76 2.84
CA PHE A 33 13.16 21.71 3.43
C PHE A 33 12.38 20.87 2.41
N ARG A 34 11.73 21.53 1.43
CA ARG A 34 10.96 20.83 0.38
C ARG A 34 11.86 19.98 -0.50
N THR A 35 12.96 20.55 -1.00
CA THR A 35 13.90 19.86 -1.89
C THR A 35 14.51 18.63 -1.20
N LEU A 36 14.90 18.77 0.06
CA LEU A 36 15.45 17.67 0.85
C LEU A 36 14.42 16.56 1.08
N SER A 37 13.16 16.91 1.37
CA SER A 37 12.08 15.93 1.53
C SER A 37 11.82 15.12 0.25
N TRP A 38 11.82 15.80 -0.90
CA TRP A 38 11.71 15.14 -2.21
C TRP A 38 12.91 14.28 -2.56
N TYR A 39 14.12 14.70 -2.16
CA TYR A 39 15.34 13.90 -2.31
C TYR A 39 15.24 12.58 -1.54
N PHE A 40 14.82 12.63 -0.26
CA PHE A 40 14.63 11.42 0.53
C PHE A 40 13.51 10.52 -0.02
N LEU A 41 12.43 11.10 -0.57
CA LEU A 41 11.42 10.32 -1.27
C LEU A 41 12.05 9.53 -2.43
N LEU A 42 12.82 10.18 -3.30
CA LEU A 42 13.48 9.52 -4.43
C LEU A 42 14.43 8.41 -3.93
N CYS A 43 15.25 8.71 -2.92
CA CYS A 43 16.18 7.74 -2.34
C CYS A 43 15.48 6.48 -1.80
N VAL A 44 14.40 6.66 -1.04
CA VAL A 44 13.65 5.54 -0.44
C VAL A 44 12.86 4.78 -1.51
N ASN A 45 12.27 5.46 -2.48
CA ASN A 45 11.59 4.83 -3.60
C ASN A 45 12.57 3.99 -4.44
N TYR A 46 13.75 4.53 -4.73
CA TYR A 46 14.80 3.81 -5.42
C TYR A 46 15.15 2.53 -4.65
N PHE A 47 15.41 2.61 -3.34
CA PHE A 47 15.74 1.46 -2.51
C PHE A 47 14.68 0.34 -2.58
N PHE A 48 13.42 0.65 -2.30
CA PHE A 48 12.34 -0.36 -2.25
C PHE A 48 11.95 -0.86 -3.66
N TYR A 49 11.70 0.05 -4.61
CA TYR A 49 11.24 -0.36 -5.95
C TYR A 49 12.36 -0.95 -6.80
N GLY A 50 13.62 -0.57 -6.57
CA GLY A 50 14.77 -1.15 -7.27
C GLY A 50 14.93 -2.65 -6.98
N GLU A 51 14.65 -3.08 -5.75
CA GLU A 51 14.66 -4.50 -5.37
C GLU A 51 13.48 -5.24 -6.03
N THR A 52 12.25 -4.74 -5.88
CA THR A 52 11.06 -5.31 -6.54
C THR A 52 11.24 -5.44 -8.06
N VAL A 53 11.75 -4.39 -8.73
CA VAL A 53 11.97 -4.41 -10.18
C VAL A 53 13.03 -5.44 -10.55
N THR A 54 14.08 -5.59 -9.76
CA THR A 54 15.12 -6.60 -10.04
C THR A 54 14.56 -8.01 -9.90
N ASP A 55 13.69 -8.26 -8.93
CA ASP A 55 13.11 -9.60 -8.69
C ASP A 55 12.11 -10.00 -9.79
N TYR A 56 11.18 -9.12 -10.16
CA TYR A 56 10.13 -9.43 -11.15
C TYR A 56 10.57 -9.22 -12.60
N PHE A 57 11.51 -8.31 -12.86
CA PHE A 57 11.95 -7.94 -14.22
C PHE A 57 13.43 -8.24 -14.48
N PHE A 58 13.98 -9.27 -13.81
CA PHE A 58 15.40 -9.63 -13.90
C PHE A 58 15.91 -9.70 -15.35
N THR A 59 15.18 -10.37 -16.23
CA THR A 59 15.58 -10.62 -17.62
C THR A 59 15.59 -9.34 -18.46
N LEU A 60 14.62 -8.46 -18.24
CA LEU A 60 14.55 -7.15 -18.89
C LEU A 60 15.67 -6.22 -18.40
N VAL A 61 15.94 -6.24 -17.10
CA VAL A 61 16.99 -5.41 -16.47
C VAL A 61 18.40 -5.83 -16.92
N GLN A 62 18.64 -7.13 -17.13
CA GLN A 62 19.94 -7.63 -17.62
C GLN A 62 20.23 -7.29 -19.09
N ARG A 63 19.19 -6.98 -19.87
CA ARG A 63 19.30 -6.67 -21.30
C ARG A 63 19.89 -5.29 -21.55
N GLU A 64 19.61 -4.34 -20.67
CA GLU A 64 20.06 -2.95 -20.77
C GLU A 64 21.31 -2.71 -19.90
N GLU A 65 22.45 -2.44 -20.54
CA GLU A 65 23.74 -2.12 -19.89
C GLU A 65 23.63 -1.12 -18.70
N PRO A 66 22.94 0.04 -18.82
CA PRO A 66 22.86 1.00 -17.72
C PRO A 66 22.01 0.49 -16.55
N LEU A 67 20.92 -0.24 -16.82
CA LEU A 67 20.05 -0.80 -15.77
C LEU A 67 20.72 -1.95 -15.04
N ARG A 68 21.55 -2.72 -15.75
CA ARG A 68 22.34 -3.81 -15.16
C ARG A 68 23.33 -3.29 -14.12
N ILE A 69 24.02 -2.18 -14.39
CA ILE A 69 24.94 -1.57 -13.42
C ILE A 69 24.16 -1.05 -12.20
N LEU A 70 23.04 -0.38 -12.45
CA LEU A 70 22.17 0.18 -11.40
C LEU A 70 21.65 -0.90 -10.45
N SER A 71 21.15 -2.01 -11.00
CA SER A 71 20.66 -3.17 -10.24
C SER A 71 21.81 -3.92 -9.53
N LYS A 72 22.94 -4.13 -10.19
CA LYS A 72 24.10 -4.84 -9.61
C LYS A 72 24.66 -4.13 -8.37
N TYR A 73 24.73 -2.80 -8.39
CA TYR A 73 25.23 -1.99 -7.27
C TYR A 73 24.12 -1.33 -6.45
N HIS A 74 22.88 -1.83 -6.56
CA HIS A 74 21.68 -1.22 -6.00
C HIS A 74 21.82 -0.82 -4.53
N ARG A 75 22.27 -1.74 -3.67
CA ARG A 75 22.44 -1.52 -2.22
C ARG A 75 23.50 -0.46 -1.92
N PHE A 76 24.61 -0.47 -2.66
CA PHE A 76 25.68 0.51 -2.49
C PHE A 76 25.26 1.91 -2.94
N ILE A 77 24.59 2.01 -4.10
CA ILE A 77 24.06 3.27 -4.62
C ILE A 77 23.01 3.85 -3.67
N SER A 78 22.09 3.02 -3.17
CA SER A 78 21.08 3.44 -2.19
C SER A 78 21.72 3.98 -0.91
N PHE A 79 22.73 3.28 -0.38
CA PHE A 79 23.47 3.73 0.79
C PHE A 79 24.19 5.07 0.57
N ALA A 80 24.86 5.22 -0.58
CA ALA A 80 25.55 6.46 -0.95
C ALA A 80 24.56 7.64 -1.12
N LEU A 81 23.42 7.41 -1.78
CA LEU A 81 22.36 8.41 -1.93
C LEU A 81 21.82 8.85 -0.57
N TYR A 82 21.55 7.92 0.34
CA TYR A 82 21.07 8.25 1.68
C TYR A 82 22.09 9.05 2.49
N LEU A 83 23.37 8.62 2.50
CA LEU A 83 24.47 9.36 3.13
C LEU A 83 24.62 10.77 2.59
N THR A 84 24.54 10.94 1.27
CA THR A 84 24.64 12.25 0.63
C THR A 84 23.49 13.16 1.09
N GLY A 85 22.25 12.63 1.15
CA GLY A 85 21.10 13.37 1.67
C GLY A 85 21.25 13.73 3.15
N PHE A 86 21.80 12.84 3.97
CA PHE A 86 22.09 13.11 5.37
C PHE A 86 23.14 14.21 5.54
N CYS A 87 24.23 14.18 4.76
CA CYS A 87 25.22 15.26 4.74
C CYS A 87 24.59 16.59 4.29
N MET A 88 23.76 16.59 3.25
CA MET A 88 23.03 17.79 2.82
C MET A 88 22.11 18.34 3.93
N PHE A 89 21.42 17.46 4.66
CA PHE A 89 20.61 17.86 5.81
C PHE A 89 21.47 18.53 6.89
N VAL A 90 22.59 17.93 7.27
CA VAL A 90 23.50 18.49 8.28
C VAL A 90 24.05 19.86 7.86
N LEU A 91 24.41 20.02 6.58
CA LEU A 91 24.86 21.29 6.03
C LEU A 91 23.76 22.35 5.95
N SER A 92 22.48 21.94 5.85
CA SER A 92 21.33 22.85 5.84
C SER A 92 20.93 23.37 7.24
N LEU A 93 21.60 22.91 8.30
CA LEU A 93 21.23 23.25 9.67
C LEU A 93 21.48 24.73 9.98
N VAL A 94 20.43 25.43 10.40
CA VAL A 94 20.49 26.86 10.76
C VAL A 94 20.50 27.01 12.28
N LYS A 95 21.46 27.78 12.79
CA LYS A 95 21.54 28.15 14.22
C LYS A 95 20.20 28.72 14.69
N LYS A 96 19.80 28.42 15.93
CA LYS A 96 18.52 28.79 16.58
C LYS A 96 17.31 27.89 16.25
N HIS A 97 17.27 27.22 15.10
CA HIS A 97 16.12 26.41 14.67
C HIS A 97 16.37 24.89 14.61
N TYR A 98 17.46 24.40 15.20
CA TYR A 98 17.84 22.98 15.16
C TYR A 98 16.72 22.03 15.56
N ARG A 99 16.04 22.28 16.68
CA ARG A 99 14.96 21.41 17.19
C ARG A 99 13.83 21.25 16.17
N LEU A 100 13.48 22.34 15.47
CA LEU A 100 12.44 22.35 14.46
C LEU A 100 12.87 21.56 13.21
N GLN A 101 14.10 21.77 12.75
CA GLN A 101 14.65 21.03 11.61
C GLN A 101 14.75 19.52 11.88
N PHE A 102 15.14 19.11 13.08
CA PHE A 102 15.13 17.70 13.49
C PHE A 102 13.71 17.12 13.60
N TYR A 103 12.74 17.90 14.10
CA TYR A 103 11.34 17.47 14.11
C TYR A 103 10.81 17.23 12.69
N MET A 104 11.09 18.17 11.78
CA MET A 104 10.73 18.06 10.37
C MET A 104 11.40 16.88 9.67
N PHE A 105 12.69 16.67 9.96
CA PHE A 105 13.44 15.51 9.46
C PHE A 105 12.84 14.21 9.98
N GLY A 106 12.46 14.15 11.25
CA GLY A 106 11.72 13.01 11.81
C GLY A 106 10.37 12.81 11.12
N TRP A 107 9.61 13.89 10.94
CA TRP A 107 8.32 13.87 10.25
C TRP A 107 8.42 13.33 8.82
N THR A 108 9.42 13.77 8.05
CA THR A 108 9.64 13.28 6.68
C THR A 108 9.97 11.80 6.68
N HIS A 109 10.86 11.33 7.57
CA HIS A 109 11.24 9.92 7.65
C HIS A 109 10.08 9.02 8.11
N VAL A 110 9.29 9.46 9.09
CA VAL A 110 8.08 8.74 9.52
C VAL A 110 7.05 8.68 8.40
N THR A 111 6.84 9.78 7.69
CA THR A 111 5.93 9.82 6.53
C THR A 111 6.42 8.86 5.43
N LEU A 112 7.72 8.86 5.12
CA LEU A 112 8.31 7.95 4.13
C LEU A 112 8.16 6.49 4.56
N LEU A 113 8.44 6.19 5.83
CA LEU A 113 8.28 4.84 6.38
C LEU A 113 6.84 4.36 6.21
N ILE A 114 5.85 5.18 6.54
CA ILE A 114 4.43 4.77 6.45
C ILE A 114 4.00 4.68 4.98
N VAL A 115 4.21 5.73 4.20
CA VAL A 115 3.65 5.84 2.85
C VAL A 115 4.38 4.94 1.84
N VAL A 116 5.72 4.91 1.85
CA VAL A 116 6.49 4.13 0.87
C VAL A 116 6.48 2.64 1.20
N THR A 117 6.61 2.27 2.48
CA THR A 117 6.59 0.84 2.85
C THR A 117 5.22 0.24 2.56
N GLN A 118 4.12 0.94 2.88
CA GLN A 118 2.79 0.43 2.54
C GLN A 118 2.57 0.31 1.05
N SER A 119 2.98 1.29 0.24
CA SER A 119 2.84 1.20 -1.22
C SER A 119 3.65 0.04 -1.81
N HIS A 120 4.86 -0.18 -1.30
CA HIS A 120 5.72 -1.30 -1.71
C HIS A 120 5.08 -2.66 -1.39
N LEU A 121 4.56 -2.84 -0.17
CA LEU A 121 3.87 -4.08 0.22
C LEU A 121 2.60 -4.32 -0.61
N ILE A 122 1.85 -3.26 -0.92
CA ILE A 122 0.67 -3.34 -1.79
C ILE A 122 1.07 -3.81 -3.20
N ILE A 123 2.19 -3.30 -3.73
CA ILE A 123 2.67 -3.68 -5.05
C ILE A 123 3.17 -5.13 -5.07
N HIS A 124 3.83 -5.61 -4.01
CA HIS A 124 4.16 -7.03 -3.87
C HIS A 124 2.90 -7.91 -3.87
N ASN A 125 1.90 -7.56 -3.06
CA ASN A 125 0.62 -8.30 -3.05
C ASN A 125 -0.08 -8.29 -4.42
N LEU A 126 0.02 -7.18 -5.17
CA LEU A 126 -0.55 -7.07 -6.50
C LEU A 126 0.12 -8.02 -7.51
N PHE A 127 1.44 -8.22 -7.41
CA PHE A 127 2.17 -9.13 -8.28
C PHE A 127 1.91 -10.61 -7.93
N GLU A 128 1.69 -10.93 -6.65
CA GLU A 128 1.28 -12.27 -6.21
C GLU A 128 -0.17 -12.60 -6.60
N GLY A 129 -1.04 -11.59 -6.71
CA GLY A 129 -2.40 -11.75 -7.23
C GLY A 129 -3.25 -10.50 -7.04
N MET A 130 -3.98 -10.09 -8.09
CA MET A 130 -4.82 -8.88 -8.04
C MET A 130 -5.95 -8.96 -7.00
N ILE A 131 -6.39 -10.18 -6.64
CA ILE A 131 -7.42 -10.41 -5.63
C ILE A 131 -7.04 -9.80 -4.27
N TRP A 132 -5.76 -9.88 -3.89
CA TRP A 132 -5.24 -9.34 -2.63
C TRP A 132 -5.29 -7.81 -2.55
N PHE A 133 -5.43 -7.14 -3.70
CA PHE A 133 -5.62 -5.70 -3.77
C PHE A 133 -7.11 -5.32 -3.86
N ILE A 134 -7.86 -5.97 -4.75
CA ILE A 134 -9.24 -5.59 -5.08
C ILE A 134 -10.20 -5.91 -3.94
N VAL A 135 -10.08 -7.09 -3.32
CA VAL A 135 -11.02 -7.53 -2.27
C VAL A 135 -10.96 -6.62 -1.04
N PRO A 136 -9.78 -6.34 -0.43
CA PRO A 136 -9.72 -5.45 0.73
C PRO A 136 -10.24 -4.04 0.45
N ILE A 137 -9.89 -3.46 -0.71
CA ILE A 137 -10.36 -2.12 -1.09
C ILE A 137 -11.88 -2.10 -1.27
N SER A 138 -12.43 -3.08 -1.95
CA SER A 138 -13.87 -3.18 -2.17
C SER A 138 -14.62 -3.38 -0.86
N CYS A 139 -14.08 -4.16 0.08
CA CYS A 139 -14.63 -4.32 1.43
C CYS A 139 -14.65 -2.99 2.20
N VAL A 140 -13.58 -2.19 2.16
CA VAL A 140 -13.55 -0.88 2.83
C VAL A 140 -14.60 0.07 2.23
N ILE A 141 -14.69 0.12 0.90
CA ILE A 141 -15.69 0.96 0.19
C ILE A 141 -17.11 0.51 0.53
N CYS A 142 -17.38 -0.79 0.49
CA CYS A 142 -18.68 -1.36 0.82
C CYS A 142 -19.05 -1.06 2.28
N ASN A 143 -18.10 -1.20 3.21
CA ASN A 143 -18.30 -0.90 4.62
C ASN A 143 -18.73 0.55 4.83
N ASP A 144 -18.05 1.52 4.20
CA ASP A 144 -18.38 2.93 4.36
C ASP A 144 -19.76 3.28 3.77
N ILE A 145 -20.09 2.73 2.59
CA ILE A 145 -21.40 2.93 1.95
C ILE A 145 -22.52 2.31 2.80
N MET A 146 -22.35 1.07 3.24
CA MET A 146 -23.38 0.36 4.01
C MET A 146 -23.53 0.96 5.41
N ALA A 147 -22.44 1.32 6.08
CA ALA A 147 -22.51 2.00 7.36
C ALA A 147 -23.25 3.35 7.25
N TYR A 148 -23.05 4.07 6.16
CA TYR A 148 -23.82 5.28 5.86
C TYR A 148 -25.30 4.97 5.60
N MET A 149 -25.63 3.97 4.77
CA MET A 149 -27.02 3.60 4.44
C MET A 149 -27.79 3.16 5.69
N PHE A 150 -27.27 2.21 6.46
CA PHE A 150 -27.90 1.75 7.71
C PHE A 150 -27.93 2.85 8.78
N GLY A 151 -26.89 3.68 8.82
CA GLY A 151 -26.86 4.85 9.70
C GLY A 151 -27.94 5.88 9.36
N PHE A 152 -28.24 6.10 8.08
CA PHE A 152 -29.29 7.02 7.65
C PHE A 152 -30.71 6.48 7.94
N PHE A 153 -30.98 5.20 7.67
CA PHE A 153 -32.32 4.63 7.86
C PHE A 153 -32.65 4.25 9.31
N PHE A 154 -31.66 3.74 10.06
CA PHE A 154 -31.88 3.15 11.38
C PHE A 154 -31.07 3.82 12.50
N GLY A 155 -30.27 4.83 12.19
CA GLY A 155 -29.38 5.48 13.15
C GLY A 155 -30.14 6.25 14.23
N ARG A 156 -30.08 5.75 15.46
CA ARG A 156 -30.67 6.41 16.63
C ARG A 156 -29.64 6.65 17.72
N THR A 157 -28.64 5.77 17.84
CA THR A 157 -27.65 5.84 18.91
C THR A 157 -26.26 6.22 18.37
N PRO A 158 -25.67 7.35 18.82
CA PRO A 158 -24.35 7.76 18.36
C PRO A 158 -23.26 6.85 18.93
N LEU A 159 -22.29 6.48 18.07
CA LEU A 159 -21.17 5.59 18.40
C LEU A 159 -20.09 6.32 19.21
N ILE A 160 -19.74 7.57 18.82
CA ILE A 160 -18.66 8.35 19.44
C ILE A 160 -19.09 9.80 19.61
N LYS A 161 -18.83 10.39 20.79
CA LYS A 161 -19.14 11.81 21.09
C LYS A 161 -18.40 12.80 20.17
N LEU A 162 -17.20 12.45 19.71
CA LEU A 162 -16.40 13.24 18.78
C LEU A 162 -17.01 13.27 17.36
N SER A 163 -17.79 12.26 16.98
CA SER A 163 -18.41 12.16 15.66
C SER A 163 -19.88 11.76 15.80
N PRO A 164 -20.77 12.71 16.14
CA PRO A 164 -22.17 12.42 16.48
C PRO A 164 -22.98 11.85 15.30
N LYS A 165 -22.47 11.92 14.07
CA LYS A 165 -23.09 11.36 12.87
C LYS A 165 -22.82 9.87 12.67
N LYS A 166 -21.83 9.28 13.36
CA LYS A 166 -21.60 7.83 13.32
C LYS A 166 -22.52 7.15 14.33
N THR A 167 -23.28 6.16 13.89
CA THR A 167 -24.25 5.44 14.74
C THR A 167 -23.85 3.99 14.96
N TRP A 168 -24.28 3.40 16.09
CA TRP A 168 -24.06 1.98 16.37
C TRP A 168 -24.79 1.08 15.38
N GLU A 169 -26.01 1.46 15.00
CA GLU A 169 -26.81 0.69 14.03
C GLU A 169 -26.15 0.69 12.65
N GLY A 170 -25.56 1.82 12.24
CA GLY A 170 -24.77 1.92 11.02
C GLY A 170 -23.51 1.04 11.07
N PHE A 171 -22.78 1.05 12.19
CA PHE A 171 -21.59 0.21 12.36
C PHE A 171 -21.90 -1.29 12.26
N ILE A 172 -22.95 -1.75 12.93
CA ILE A 172 -23.36 -3.17 12.91
C ILE A 172 -23.86 -3.57 11.51
N GLY A 173 -24.69 -2.73 10.89
CA GLY A 173 -25.20 -2.98 9.53
C GLY A 173 -24.08 -3.01 8.49
N GLY A 174 -23.11 -2.09 8.60
CA GLY A 174 -21.90 -2.07 7.77
C GLY A 174 -21.07 -3.34 7.93
N PHE A 175 -20.85 -3.79 9.18
CA PHE A 175 -20.10 -5.02 9.47
C PHE A 175 -20.73 -6.26 8.81
N PHE A 176 -22.01 -6.54 9.08
CA PHE A 176 -22.68 -7.72 8.52
C PHE A 176 -22.74 -7.69 6.99
N SER A 177 -23.03 -6.53 6.41
CA SER A 177 -23.10 -6.36 4.96
C SER A 177 -21.74 -6.54 4.30
N THR A 178 -20.67 -6.05 4.94
CA THR A 178 -19.30 -6.19 4.42
C THR A 178 -18.81 -7.63 4.50
N VAL A 179 -19.13 -8.36 5.58
CA VAL A 179 -18.79 -9.80 5.68
C VAL A 179 -19.48 -10.58 4.58
N LEU A 180 -20.79 -10.39 4.37
CA LEU A 180 -21.53 -11.06 3.31
C LEU A 180 -21.00 -10.69 1.92
N PHE A 181 -20.74 -9.40 1.68
CA PHE A 181 -20.18 -8.91 0.43
C PHE A 181 -18.77 -9.46 0.17
N GLY A 182 -17.91 -9.50 1.17
CA GLY A 182 -16.55 -10.03 1.07
C GLY A 182 -16.52 -11.52 0.72
N LEU A 183 -17.42 -12.32 1.33
CA LEU A 183 -17.57 -13.74 0.99
C LEU A 183 -18.04 -13.92 -0.46
N LEU A 184 -19.07 -13.19 -0.87
CA LEU A 184 -19.62 -13.28 -2.22
C LEU A 184 -18.62 -12.81 -3.28
N LEU A 185 -17.94 -11.68 -3.04
CA LEU A 185 -16.94 -11.14 -3.95
C LEU A 185 -15.75 -12.10 -4.09
N SER A 186 -15.25 -12.63 -2.98
CA SER A 186 -14.12 -13.58 -3.00
C SER A 186 -14.47 -14.84 -3.78
N TYR A 187 -15.68 -15.39 -3.60
CA TYR A 187 -16.17 -16.56 -4.34
C TYR A 187 -16.29 -16.29 -5.85
N VAL A 188 -16.80 -15.12 -6.25
CA VAL A 188 -16.91 -14.76 -7.66
C VAL A 188 -15.53 -14.56 -8.28
N MET A 189 -14.62 -13.88 -7.57
CA MET A 189 -13.29 -13.56 -8.09
C MET A 189 -12.36 -14.77 -8.14
N SER A 190 -12.49 -15.74 -7.22
CA SER A 190 -11.67 -16.97 -7.23
C SER A 190 -11.91 -17.84 -8.46
N GLY A 191 -13.06 -17.69 -9.14
CA GLY A 191 -13.35 -18.38 -10.40
C GLY A 191 -12.56 -17.89 -11.61
N TYR A 192 -11.91 -16.72 -11.53
CA TYR A 192 -11.20 -16.09 -12.64
C TYR A 192 -9.69 -16.07 -12.40
N ARG A 193 -8.95 -16.83 -13.21
CA ARG A 193 -7.48 -16.97 -13.12
C ARG A 193 -6.73 -15.65 -13.19
N CYS A 194 -7.25 -14.68 -13.95
CA CYS A 194 -6.64 -13.35 -14.08
C CYS A 194 -6.51 -12.61 -12.73
N PHE A 195 -7.36 -12.90 -11.74
CA PHE A 195 -7.29 -12.25 -10.42
C PHE A 195 -6.49 -13.03 -9.39
N THR A 196 -6.41 -14.35 -9.52
CA THR A 196 -5.80 -15.24 -8.53
C THR A 196 -4.34 -15.58 -8.83
N CYS A 197 -3.95 -15.60 -10.10
CA CYS A 197 -2.61 -16.02 -10.50
C CYS A 197 -1.59 -14.88 -10.37
N PRO A 198 -0.34 -15.21 -9.99
CA PRO A 198 0.75 -14.26 -9.98
C PRO A 198 1.11 -13.84 -11.41
N VAL A 199 1.62 -12.62 -11.53
CA VAL A 199 2.02 -12.07 -12.83
C VAL A 199 3.45 -12.50 -13.13
N GLU A 200 3.63 -13.23 -14.22
CA GLU A 200 4.96 -13.63 -14.72
C GLU A 200 5.27 -12.95 -16.05
N PHE A 201 6.55 -12.61 -16.24
CA PHE A 201 7.03 -12.03 -17.50
C PHE A 201 7.58 -13.15 -18.40
N ASN A 202 6.92 -13.38 -19.54
CA ASN A 202 7.37 -14.38 -20.49
C ASN A 202 8.36 -13.76 -21.50
N ASN A 203 9.60 -14.24 -21.48
CA ASN A 203 10.69 -13.77 -22.34
C ASN A 203 10.44 -14.03 -23.83
N ASP A 204 9.70 -15.08 -24.19
CA ASP A 204 9.53 -15.50 -25.58
C ASP A 204 8.54 -14.61 -26.33
N THR A 205 7.55 -14.06 -25.63
CA THR A 205 6.50 -13.20 -26.19
C THR A 205 6.63 -11.74 -25.79
N ASN A 206 7.62 -11.39 -24.93
CA ASN A 206 7.73 -10.09 -24.27
C ASN A 206 6.39 -9.61 -23.68
N SER A 207 5.57 -10.54 -23.19
CA SER A 207 4.22 -10.28 -22.70
C SER A 207 4.04 -10.81 -21.29
N PHE A 208 3.15 -10.17 -20.55
CA PHE A 208 2.77 -10.61 -19.21
C PHE A 208 1.75 -11.73 -19.34
N THR A 209 2.07 -12.89 -18.78
CA THR A 209 1.18 -14.06 -18.75
C THR A 209 0.70 -14.30 -17.33
N VAL A 210 -0.56 -14.73 -17.21
CA VAL A 210 -1.24 -14.96 -15.92
C VAL A 210 -1.73 -16.41 -15.85
N ASP A 211 -0.98 -17.30 -16.50
CA ASP A 211 -1.33 -18.72 -16.66
C ASP A 211 -0.70 -19.53 -15.54
N CYS A 212 -1.42 -19.69 -14.43
CA CYS A 212 -1.04 -20.53 -13.31
C CYS A 212 -2.14 -21.56 -12.98
N GLU A 213 -1.76 -22.64 -12.30
CA GLU A 213 -2.73 -23.46 -11.58
C GLU A 213 -3.12 -22.74 -10.28
N PRO A 214 -4.41 -22.43 -10.05
CA PRO A 214 -4.84 -21.74 -8.84
C PRO A 214 -4.45 -22.54 -7.61
N SER A 215 -3.87 -21.88 -6.60
CA SER A 215 -3.50 -22.52 -5.34
C SER A 215 -4.73 -23.11 -4.63
N GLU A 216 -4.50 -24.08 -3.73
CA GLU A 216 -5.55 -24.78 -2.98
C GLU A 216 -6.50 -23.81 -2.26
N LEU A 217 -6.04 -22.61 -1.89
CA LEU A 217 -6.84 -21.54 -1.28
C LEU A 217 -8.00 -21.06 -2.16
N PHE A 218 -7.88 -21.16 -3.48
CA PHE A 218 -8.89 -20.73 -4.44
C PHE A 218 -9.68 -21.89 -5.05
N GLN A 219 -9.35 -23.13 -4.66
CA GLN A 219 -10.07 -24.32 -5.09
C GLN A 219 -11.16 -24.68 -4.07
N LEU A 220 -12.27 -25.23 -4.57
CA LEU A 220 -13.34 -25.74 -3.70
C LEU A 220 -12.84 -26.99 -2.98
N GLN A 221 -12.71 -26.90 -1.66
CA GLN A 221 -12.28 -28.01 -0.82
C GLN A 221 -13.46 -28.66 -0.11
N GLU A 222 -13.50 -29.99 -0.10
CA GLU A 222 -14.44 -30.75 0.72
C GLU A 222 -13.90 -30.81 2.17
N TYR A 223 -14.63 -30.21 3.11
CA TYR A 223 -14.29 -30.26 4.53
C TYR A 223 -15.14 -31.31 5.24
N ASN A 224 -14.48 -32.27 5.89
CA ASN A 224 -15.14 -33.21 6.79
C ASN A 224 -15.42 -32.52 8.13
N ILE A 225 -16.69 -32.52 8.56
CA ILE A 225 -17.14 -31.89 9.79
C ILE A 225 -16.57 -32.67 11.00
N PRO A 226 -16.01 -32.02 12.03
CA PRO A 226 -15.54 -32.72 13.21
C PRO A 226 -16.70 -33.45 13.91
N VAL A 227 -16.45 -34.66 14.40
CA VAL A 227 -17.44 -35.59 15.01
C VAL A 227 -18.30 -34.94 16.11
N LEU A 228 -17.80 -33.89 16.77
CA LEU A 228 -18.51 -33.17 17.82
C LEU A 228 -19.67 -32.30 17.31
N LEU A 229 -19.65 -31.91 16.03
CA LEU A 229 -20.72 -31.16 15.37
C LEU A 229 -21.75 -32.07 14.68
N HIS A 230 -21.42 -33.33 14.41
CA HIS A 230 -22.36 -34.33 13.89
C HIS A 230 -23.55 -34.55 14.83
N SER A 231 -23.29 -34.60 16.14
CA SER A 231 -24.34 -34.75 17.16
C SER A 231 -25.27 -33.55 17.29
N VAL A 232 -24.83 -32.35 16.89
CA VAL A 232 -25.63 -31.11 16.94
C VAL A 232 -26.37 -30.84 15.63
N LEU A 233 -25.77 -31.21 14.48
CA LEU A 233 -26.34 -31.01 13.14
C LEU A 233 -27.24 -32.17 12.66
N GLY A 234 -27.34 -33.25 13.42
CA GLY A 234 -28.28 -34.35 13.15
C GLY A 234 -27.95 -35.14 11.88
N TRP A 235 -26.65 -35.38 11.64
CA TRP A 235 -26.12 -36.26 10.59
C TRP A 235 -25.40 -37.44 11.22
#